data_AF-H8MED8-F1
#
_entry.id   AF-H8MED8-F1
#
_cell.length_a   1.000
_cell.length_b   1.000
_cell.length_c   1.000
_cell.angle_alpha   90.00
_cell.angle_beta   90.00
_cell.angle_gamma   90.00
#
_symmetry.space_group_name_H-M   'P 1'
#
loop_
_entity.id
_entity.type
_entity.pdbx_description
1 polymer ?
#
loop_
_entity_poly.entity_id
_entity_poly.type
_entity_poly.pdbx_seq_one_letter_code
_entity_poly.pdbx_strand_id
1 'polypeptide(L)'
;MNKISDNFLVKLGLFNFLLVAILGAIMRYKIVWSMPFFNQKHLQEAHSHFAFYGWVSSVIYLLMIYSTRETLSTKQLHTYKTFIILNFVASYGMLFSFLYGGYYWGSIFWSAMALFLSFGMLFLWIKDYKHIQHPSKIWFLGGLFFAGFSSFGVFSLAYMKAFGIIHQSLY
;
A
#
# COMPACT_ATOMS: atom_id res chain seq x y z
N MET A 1 -20.29 4.81 16.94
CA MET A 1 -19.19 4.40 16.03
C MET A 1 -18.12 3.74 16.88
N ASN A 2 -17.81 2.45 16.64
CA ASN A 2 -16.74 1.77 17.35
C ASN A 2 -15.40 2.49 17.08
N LYS A 3 -14.70 2.86 18.15
CA LYS A 3 -13.46 3.65 18.07
C LYS A 3 -12.31 2.73 17.64
N ILE A 4 -11.79 2.93 16.43
CA ILE A 4 -10.61 2.23 15.95
C ILE A 4 -9.41 2.63 16.83
N SER A 5 -8.80 1.65 17.48
CA SER A 5 -7.70 1.84 18.43
C SER A 5 -6.35 2.04 17.72
N ASP A 6 -5.56 3.01 18.16
CA ASP A 6 -4.22 3.28 17.61
C ASP A 6 -3.27 2.13 17.90
N ASN A 7 -3.34 1.57 19.11
CA ASN A 7 -2.52 0.42 19.51
C ASN A 7 -2.77 -0.79 18.61
N PHE A 8 -4.01 -1.00 18.17
CA PHE A 8 -4.34 -2.07 17.23
C PHE A 8 -3.67 -1.83 15.87
N LEU A 9 -3.79 -0.63 15.32
CA LEU A 9 -3.21 -0.31 14.01
C LEU A 9 -1.67 -0.37 14.01
N VAL A 10 -1.03 0.06 15.10
CA VAL A 10 0.43 -0.04 15.25
C VAL A 10 0.87 -1.51 15.33
N LYS A 11 0.19 -2.33 16.14
CA LYS A 11 0.46 -3.78 16.21
C LYS A 11 0.27 -4.45 14.85
N LEU A 12 -0.75 -4.06 14.10
CA LEU A 12 -0.99 -4.56 12.75
C LEU A 12 0.12 -4.15 11.78
N GLY A 13 0.60 -2.90 11.85
CA GLY A 13 1.75 -2.44 11.07
C GLY A 13 3.03 -3.24 11.35
N LEU A 14 3.31 -3.52 12.63
CA LEU A 14 4.45 -4.37 13.03
C LEU A 14 4.30 -5.82 12.57
N PHE A 15 3.08 -6.36 12.64
CA PHE A 15 2.79 -7.69 12.11
C PHE A 15 2.99 -7.75 10.59
N ASN A 16 2.59 -6.71 9.85
CA ASN A 16 2.81 -6.64 8.41
C ASN A 16 4.31 -6.59 8.08
N PHE A 17 5.11 -5.89 8.87
CA PHE A 17 6.57 -5.92 8.72
C PHE A 17 7.14 -7.35 8.85
N LEU A 18 6.67 -8.09 9.86
CA LEU A 18 7.06 -9.48 10.05
C LEU A 18 6.68 -10.35 8.83
N LEU A 19 5.47 -10.18 8.29
CA LEU A 19 5.04 -10.89 7.08
C LEU A 19 5.93 -10.55 5.88
N VAL A 20 6.26 -9.26 5.67
CA VAL A 20 7.17 -8.82 4.60
C VAL A 20 8.53 -9.50 4.74
N ALA A 21 9.09 -9.52 5.96
CA ALA A 21 10.37 -10.15 6.24
C ALA A 21 10.34 -11.66 5.96
N ILE A 22 9.28 -12.36 6.39
CA ILE A 22 9.10 -13.80 6.14
C ILE A 22 9.02 -14.08 4.64
N LEU A 23 8.20 -13.34 3.88
CA LEU A 23 8.08 -13.52 2.43
C LEU A 23 9.41 -13.25 1.72
N GLY A 24 10.14 -12.22 2.16
CA GLY A 24 11.48 -11.91 1.66
C GLY A 24 12.50 -13.02 1.92
N ALA A 25 12.48 -13.60 3.12
CA ALA A 25 13.31 -14.75 3.46
C ALA A 25 12.96 -15.99 2.63
N ILE A 26 11.67 -16.28 2.43
CA ILE A 26 11.22 -17.39 1.56
C ILE A 26 11.71 -17.18 0.12
N MET A 27 11.62 -15.97 -0.42
CA MET A 27 12.16 -15.69 -1.77
C MET A 27 13.65 -15.95 -1.88
N ARG A 28 14.44 -15.57 -0.86
CA ARG A 28 15.89 -15.81 -0.83
C ARG A 28 16.22 -17.29 -0.68
N TYR A 29 15.49 -18.00 0.18
CA TYR A 29 15.60 -19.45 0.32
C TYR A 29 15.39 -20.17 -1.02
N LYS A 30 14.38 -19.74 -1.79
CA LYS A 30 14.04 -20.35 -3.09
C LYS A 30 15.08 -20.16 -4.20
N ILE A 31 16.05 -19.26 -4.01
CA ILE A 31 17.18 -19.11 -4.93
C ILE A 31 18.14 -20.31 -4.78
N VAL A 32 18.27 -20.83 -3.57
CA VAL A 32 19.24 -21.89 -3.23
C VAL A 32 18.58 -23.28 -3.24
N TRP A 33 17.32 -23.38 -2.79
CA TRP A 33 16.60 -24.65 -2.67
C TRP A 33 15.26 -24.63 -3.40
N SER A 34 14.86 -25.78 -3.94
CA SER A 34 13.57 -25.92 -4.61
C SER A 34 12.42 -25.86 -3.60
N MET A 35 11.37 -25.10 -3.94
CA MET A 35 10.12 -25.04 -3.20
C MET A 35 8.96 -24.96 -4.19
N PRO A 36 8.39 -26.11 -4.60
CA PRO A 36 7.46 -26.17 -5.73
C PRO A 36 6.09 -25.57 -5.43
N PHE A 37 5.72 -25.44 -4.14
CA PHE A 37 4.42 -24.92 -3.72
C PHE A 37 4.22 -23.43 -4.02
N PHE A 38 5.31 -22.66 -4.17
CA PHE A 38 5.23 -21.23 -4.48
C PHE A 38 5.82 -20.97 -5.85
N ASN A 39 5.08 -20.30 -6.73
CA ASN A 39 5.65 -19.72 -7.94
C ASN A 39 6.51 -18.50 -7.55
N GLN A 40 7.76 -18.42 -8.05
CA GLN A 40 8.69 -17.35 -7.66
C GLN A 40 8.19 -15.96 -8.05
N LYS A 41 7.64 -15.83 -9.26
CA LYS A 41 7.12 -14.55 -9.74
C LYS A 41 5.91 -14.12 -8.91
N HIS A 42 5.00 -15.03 -8.63
CA HIS A 42 3.82 -14.75 -7.81
C HIS A 42 4.19 -14.31 -6.40
N LEU A 43 5.18 -14.97 -5.79
CA LEU A 43 5.71 -14.62 -4.48
C LEU A 43 6.39 -13.24 -4.48
N GLN A 44 7.13 -12.92 -5.55
CA GLN A 44 7.78 -11.62 -5.71
C GLN A 44 6.77 -10.47 -5.81
N GLU A 45 5.72 -10.63 -6.63
CA GLU A 45 4.64 -9.65 -6.74
C GLU A 45 3.89 -9.51 -5.43
N ALA A 46 3.55 -10.62 -4.78
CA ALA A 46 2.88 -10.61 -3.48
C ALA A 46 3.71 -9.86 -2.43
N HIS A 47 5.01 -10.13 -2.36
CA HIS A 47 5.92 -9.48 -1.42
C HIS A 47 6.06 -7.98 -1.70
N SER A 48 6.33 -7.57 -2.94
CA SER A 48 6.57 -6.16 -3.26
C SER A 48 5.31 -5.32 -3.03
N HIS A 49 4.15 -5.76 -3.54
CA HIS A 49 2.89 -5.04 -3.36
C HIS A 49 2.47 -4.95 -1.89
N PHE A 50 2.61 -6.05 -1.13
CA PHE A 50 2.32 -6.03 0.30
C PHE A 50 3.33 -5.19 1.11
N ALA A 51 4.60 -5.17 0.73
CA ALA A 51 5.61 -4.33 1.38
C ALA A 51 5.29 -2.85 1.20
N PHE A 52 4.96 -2.41 -0.02
CA PHE A 52 4.66 -1.01 -0.29
C PHE A 52 3.31 -0.57 0.29
N TYR A 53 2.21 -1.27 -0.01
CA TYR A 53 0.88 -0.85 0.41
C TYR A 53 0.55 -1.32 1.83
N GLY A 54 0.82 -2.60 2.12
CA GLY A 54 0.47 -3.24 3.39
C GLY A 54 1.34 -2.78 4.54
N TRP A 55 2.60 -2.42 4.29
CA TRP A 55 3.50 -1.97 5.35
C TRP A 55 3.90 -0.50 5.22
N VAL A 56 4.71 -0.12 4.22
CA VAL A 56 5.31 1.22 4.13
C VAL A 56 4.25 2.33 4.12
N SER A 57 3.32 2.31 3.17
CA SER A 57 2.25 3.31 3.06
C SER A 57 1.36 3.33 4.29
N SER A 58 0.99 2.16 4.81
CA SER A 58 0.15 2.06 6.01
C SER A 58 0.81 2.67 7.24
N VAL A 59 2.11 2.42 7.45
CA VAL A 59 2.87 3.01 8.56
C VAL A 59 3.03 4.51 8.38
N ILE A 60 3.29 5.00 7.16
CA ILE A 60 3.34 6.44 6.87
C ILE A 60 1.99 7.09 7.20
N TYR A 61 0.87 6.49 6.77
CA TYR A 61 -0.46 7.02 7.10
C TYR A 61 -0.70 7.02 8.61
N LEU A 62 -0.28 6.00 9.34
CA LEU A 62 -0.37 5.99 10.80
C LEU A 62 0.44 7.11 11.45
N LEU A 63 1.69 7.33 11.00
CA LEU A 63 2.55 8.41 11.49
C LEU A 63 1.95 9.79 11.19
N MET A 64 1.33 9.96 10.02
CA MET A 64 0.62 11.18 9.66
C MET A 64 -0.52 11.47 10.63
N ILE A 65 -1.37 10.48 10.93
CA ILE A 65 -2.50 10.66 11.84
C ILE A 65 -2.03 10.86 13.28
N TYR A 66 -1.04 10.10 13.71
CA TYR A 66 -0.50 10.21 15.07
C TYR A 66 0.13 11.58 15.33
N SER A 67 0.87 12.12 14.36
CA SER A 67 1.54 13.42 14.49
C SER A 67 0.60 14.63 14.39
N THR A 68 -0.60 14.45 13.82
CA THR A 68 -1.56 15.56 13.58
C THR A 68 -2.86 15.43 14.36
N ARG A 69 -2.97 14.42 15.24
CA ARG A 69 -4.22 14.08 15.95
C ARG A 69 -4.82 15.19 16.79
N GLU A 70 -3.99 16.08 17.34
CA GLU A 70 -4.44 17.18 18.20
C GLU A 70 -5.11 18.31 17.40
N THR A 71 -4.84 18.35 16.09
CA THR A 71 -5.37 19.37 15.16
C THR A 71 -6.58 18.88 14.37
N LEU A 72 -6.84 17.57 14.37
CA LEU A 72 -7.93 16.95 13.64
C LEU A 72 -9.13 16.69 14.55
N SER A 73 -10.34 16.95 14.04
CA SER A 73 -11.57 16.57 14.71
C SER A 73 -11.70 15.05 14.83
N THR A 74 -12.51 14.58 15.78
CA THR A 74 -12.82 13.15 15.97
C THR A 74 -13.39 12.49 14.72
N LYS A 75 -14.19 13.24 13.93
CA LYS A 75 -14.74 12.79 12.65
C LYS A 75 -13.66 12.61 11.58
N GLN A 76 -12.76 13.59 11.44
CA GLN A 76 -11.63 13.48 10.50
C GLN A 76 -10.75 12.29 10.85
N LEU A 77 -10.36 12.17 12.12
CA LEU A 77 -9.58 11.04 12.62
C LEU A 77 -10.22 9.69 12.31
N HIS A 78 -11.53 9.57 12.50
CA HIS A 78 -12.24 8.34 12.16
C HIS A 78 -12.18 8.04 10.66
N THR A 79 -12.42 9.03 9.80
CA THR A 79 -12.33 8.87 8.34
C THR A 79 -10.96 8.38 7.91
N TYR A 80 -9.89 8.99 8.41
CA TYR A 80 -8.53 8.56 8.10
C TYR A 80 -8.24 7.13 8.55
N LYS A 81 -8.62 6.78 9.77
CA LYS A 81 -8.46 5.41 10.29
C LYS A 81 -9.22 4.38 9.45
N THR A 82 -10.41 4.73 8.96
CA THR A 82 -11.16 3.89 8.02
C THR A 82 -10.41 3.68 6.71
N PHE A 83 -9.82 4.74 6.13
CA PHE A 83 -8.98 4.61 4.93
C PHE A 83 -7.75 3.73 5.16
N ILE A 84 -7.11 3.83 6.34
CA ILE A 84 -5.98 2.96 6.70
C ILE A 84 -6.42 1.49 6.79
N ILE A 85 -7.56 1.20 7.43
CA ILE A 85 -8.10 -0.16 7.49
C ILE A 85 -8.42 -0.68 6.09
N LEU A 86 -9.08 0.12 5.25
CA LEU A 86 -9.39 -0.27 3.88
C LEU A 86 -8.11 -0.55 3.08
N ASN A 87 -7.04 0.21 3.31
CA ASN A 87 -5.75 -0.03 2.68
C ASN A 87 -5.12 -1.35 3.16
N PHE A 88 -5.22 -1.67 4.45
CA PHE A 88 -4.82 -2.98 4.95
C PHE A 88 -5.63 -4.11 4.27
N VAL A 89 -6.96 -3.98 4.22
CA VAL A 89 -7.83 -4.97 3.55
C VAL A 89 -7.41 -5.15 2.09
N ALA A 90 -7.19 -4.05 1.35
CA ALA A 90 -6.70 -4.09 -0.02
C ALA A 90 -5.36 -4.83 -0.14
N SER A 91 -4.44 -4.54 0.78
CA SER A 91 -3.10 -5.11 0.79
C SER A 91 -3.11 -6.60 1.09
N TYR A 92 -3.92 -7.05 2.04
CA TYR A 92 -4.11 -8.49 2.29
C TYR A 92 -4.79 -9.18 1.10
N GLY A 93 -5.77 -8.53 0.47
CA GLY A 93 -6.36 -9.00 -0.78
C GLY A 93 -5.32 -9.18 -1.89
N MET A 94 -4.42 -8.21 -2.08
CA MET A 94 -3.28 -8.32 -3.00
C MET A 94 -2.37 -9.48 -2.61
N LEU A 95 -1.97 -9.58 -1.34
CA LEU A 95 -1.07 -10.63 -0.86
C LEU A 95 -1.58 -12.03 -1.24
N PHE A 96 -2.83 -12.35 -0.87
CA PHE A 96 -3.38 -13.69 -1.13
C PHE A 96 -3.66 -13.94 -2.61
N SER A 97 -4.16 -12.93 -3.34
CA SER A 97 -4.43 -13.08 -4.78
C SER A 97 -3.14 -13.24 -5.58
N PHE A 98 -2.10 -12.44 -5.33
CA PHE A 98 -0.81 -12.62 -6.02
C PHE A 98 -0.18 -13.97 -5.70
N LEU A 99 -0.21 -14.43 -4.44
CA LEU A 99 0.28 -15.77 -4.08
C LEU A 99 -0.47 -16.88 -4.84
N TYR A 100 -1.79 -16.74 -4.98
CA TYR A 100 -2.64 -17.73 -5.66
C TYR A 100 -2.39 -17.77 -7.18
N GLY A 101 -2.47 -16.63 -7.85
CA GLY A 101 -2.59 -16.57 -9.32
C GLY A 101 -1.76 -15.52 -10.02
N GLY A 102 -0.86 -14.82 -9.33
CA GLY A 102 -0.04 -13.77 -9.92
C GLY A 102 -0.89 -12.62 -10.46
N TYR A 103 -0.60 -12.15 -11.67
CA TYR A 103 -1.38 -11.09 -12.34
C TYR A 103 -2.62 -11.65 -13.05
N TYR A 104 -3.75 -11.61 -12.35
CA TYR A 104 -5.08 -11.89 -12.91
C TYR A 104 -6.08 -10.86 -12.37
N TRP A 105 -7.35 -10.96 -12.76
CA TRP A 105 -8.37 -9.97 -12.42
C TRP A 105 -8.46 -9.68 -10.90
N GLY A 106 -8.26 -10.70 -10.06
CA GLY A 106 -8.36 -10.56 -8.60
C GLY A 106 -7.25 -9.71 -8.00
N SER A 107 -6.00 -9.96 -8.37
CA SER A 107 -4.87 -9.13 -7.91
C SER A 107 -4.95 -7.71 -8.46
N ILE A 108 -5.38 -7.56 -9.73
CA ILE A 108 -5.61 -6.24 -10.34
C ILE A 108 -6.68 -5.45 -9.59
N PHE A 109 -7.80 -6.09 -9.20
CA PHE A 109 -8.86 -5.45 -8.45
C PHE A 109 -8.34 -4.90 -7.10
N TRP A 110 -7.63 -5.73 -6.33
CA TRP A 110 -7.09 -5.31 -5.04
C TRP A 110 -6.02 -4.22 -5.17
N SER A 111 -5.16 -4.30 -6.19
CA SER A 111 -4.18 -3.25 -6.50
C SER A 111 -4.83 -1.94 -6.90
N ALA A 112 -5.87 -1.99 -7.74
CA ALA A 112 -6.64 -0.81 -8.11
C ALA A 112 -7.31 -0.18 -6.88
N MET A 113 -7.91 -1.00 -6.01
CA MET A 113 -8.51 -0.51 -4.77
C MET A 113 -7.49 0.19 -3.87
N ALA A 114 -6.31 -0.40 -3.66
CA ALA A 114 -5.23 0.22 -2.88
C ALA A 114 -4.76 1.55 -3.51
N LEU A 115 -4.63 1.59 -4.84
CA LEU A 115 -4.28 2.80 -5.58
C LEU A 115 -5.34 3.91 -5.39
N PHE A 116 -6.63 3.60 -5.55
CA PHE A 116 -7.70 4.59 -5.34
C PHE A 116 -7.78 5.07 -3.89
N LEU A 117 -7.51 4.20 -2.91
CA LEU A 117 -7.42 4.61 -1.51
C LEU A 117 -6.25 5.57 -1.27
N SER A 118 -5.13 5.43 -1.98
CA SER A 118 -4.01 6.37 -1.89
C SER A 118 -4.37 7.76 -2.44
N PHE A 119 -5.14 7.84 -3.54
CA PHE A 119 -5.68 9.11 -4.03
C PHE A 119 -6.69 9.71 -3.06
N GLY A 120 -7.56 8.89 -2.47
CA GLY A 120 -8.47 9.36 -1.42
C GLY A 120 -7.73 9.90 -0.20
N MET A 121 -6.62 9.26 0.20
CA MET A 121 -5.75 9.75 1.28
C MET A 121 -5.12 11.11 0.94
N LEU A 122 -4.62 11.28 -0.30
CA LEU A 122 -4.15 12.57 -0.81
C LEU A 122 -5.23 13.64 -0.76
N PHE A 123 -6.43 13.33 -1.25
CA PHE A 123 -7.55 14.26 -1.26
C PHE A 123 -7.96 14.69 0.17
N LEU A 124 -8.06 13.73 1.09
CA LEU A 124 -8.34 14.02 2.50
C LEU A 124 -7.27 14.94 3.10
N TRP A 125 -5.99 14.62 2.86
CA TRP A 125 -4.87 15.42 3.36
C TRP A 125 -4.87 16.85 2.83
N ILE A 126 -5.14 17.05 1.53
CA ILE A 126 -5.27 18.38 0.94
C ILE A 126 -6.42 19.15 1.58
N LYS A 127 -7.57 18.50 1.77
CA LYS A 127 -8.76 19.13 2.37
C LYS A 127 -8.49 19.61 3.80
N ASP A 128 -7.82 18.79 4.60
CA ASP A 128 -7.56 19.08 6.01
C ASP A 128 -6.25 19.86 6.23
N TYR A 129 -5.45 20.08 5.17
CA TYR A 129 -4.11 20.68 5.21
C TYR A 129 -4.03 22.01 5.97
N LYS A 130 -5.03 22.88 5.78
CA LYS A 130 -5.08 24.21 6.42
C LYS A 130 -5.26 24.13 7.94
N HIS A 131 -5.88 23.07 8.44
CA HIS A 131 -6.14 22.86 9.86
C HIS A 131 -4.98 22.18 10.58
N ILE A 132 -4.09 21.52 9.83
CA ILE A 132 -2.94 20.80 10.39
C ILE A 132 -1.83 21.78 10.77
N GLN A 133 -1.46 21.77 12.05
CA GLN A 133 -0.36 22.56 12.63
C GLN A 133 0.79 21.64 13.04
N HIS A 134 1.48 21.07 12.05
CA HIS A 134 2.65 20.22 12.26
C HIS A 134 3.76 20.57 11.24
N PRO A 135 5.03 20.71 11.64
CA PRO A 135 6.13 21.07 10.74
C PRO A 135 6.27 20.13 9.53
N SER A 136 6.02 18.83 9.74
CA SER A 136 6.13 17.81 8.68
C SER A 136 4.98 17.78 7.67
N LYS A 137 3.95 18.64 7.80
CA LYS A 137 2.74 18.55 6.97
C LYS A 137 3.00 18.71 5.47
N ILE A 138 3.97 19.54 5.09
CA ILE A 138 4.36 19.75 3.69
C ILE A 138 5.07 18.52 3.11
N TRP A 139 5.86 17.82 3.92
CA TRP A 139 6.54 16.58 3.53
C TRP A 139 5.55 15.44 3.34
N PHE A 140 4.52 15.35 4.19
CA PHE A 140 3.43 14.40 4.00
C PHE A 140 2.61 14.69 2.75
N LEU A 141 2.32 15.97 2.47
CA LEU A 141 1.65 16.36 1.24
C LEU A 141 2.50 16.02 0.01
N GLY A 142 3.80 16.33 0.04
CA GLY A 142 4.74 15.99 -1.02
C GLY A 142 4.81 14.48 -1.26
N GLY A 143 4.95 13.68 -0.20
CA GLY A 143 4.97 12.22 -0.30
C GLY A 143 3.69 11.64 -0.91
N LEU A 144 2.52 12.11 -0.47
CA LEU A 144 1.24 11.69 -1.05
C LEU A 144 1.08 12.14 -2.51
N PHE A 145 1.52 13.37 -2.84
CA PHE A 145 1.47 13.89 -4.20
C PHE A 145 2.37 13.08 -5.13
N PHE A 146 3.61 12.80 -4.73
CA PHE A 146 4.54 11.99 -5.53
C PHE A 146 4.09 10.53 -5.64
N ALA A 147 3.47 9.97 -4.59
CA ALA A 147 2.83 8.65 -4.69
C ALA A 147 1.72 8.67 -5.76
N GLY A 148 0.85 9.67 -5.72
CA GLY A 148 -0.19 9.87 -6.74
C GLY A 148 0.38 10.08 -8.14
N PHE A 149 1.38 10.95 -8.29
CA PHE A 149 2.04 11.22 -9.56
C PHE A 149 2.75 9.98 -10.13
N SER A 150 3.42 9.18 -9.29
CA SER A 150 4.10 7.97 -9.75
C SER A 150 3.16 6.93 -10.36
N SER A 151 1.87 6.96 -9.98
CA SER A 151 0.87 6.03 -10.52
C SER A 151 0.61 6.19 -12.02
N PHE A 152 0.95 7.34 -12.62
CA PHE A 152 0.96 7.50 -14.08
C PHE A 152 1.88 6.47 -14.76
N GLY A 153 2.97 6.06 -14.11
CA GLY A 153 3.82 4.98 -14.60
C GLY A 153 3.11 3.63 -14.64
N VAL A 154 2.23 3.35 -13.66
CA VAL A 154 1.43 2.11 -13.62
C VAL A 154 0.41 2.09 -14.75
N PHE A 155 -0.27 3.23 -15.00
CA PHE A 155 -1.19 3.34 -16.14
C PHE A 155 -0.47 3.21 -17.48
N SER A 156 0.73 3.78 -17.60
CA SER A 156 1.58 3.64 -18.79
C SER A 156 1.96 2.17 -19.05
N LEU A 157 2.35 1.42 -18.02
CA LEU A 157 2.62 -0.02 -18.13
C LEU A 157 1.39 -0.82 -18.53
N ALA A 158 0.22 -0.51 -17.97
CA ALA A 158 -1.04 -1.13 -18.35
C ALA A 158 -1.40 -0.85 -19.82
N TYR A 159 -1.22 0.39 -20.27
CA TYR A 159 -1.39 0.80 -21.66
C TYR A 159 -0.44 0.03 -22.59
N MET A 160 0.87 0.01 -22.28
CA MET A 160 1.85 -0.73 -23.08
C MET A 160 1.50 -2.21 -23.21
N LYS A 161 1.04 -2.84 -22.13
CA LYS A 161 0.61 -4.24 -22.13
C LYS A 161 -0.66 -4.46 -22.97
N ALA A 162 -1.62 -3.54 -22.92
CA ALA A 162 -2.87 -3.64 -23.67
C ALA A 162 -2.65 -3.49 -25.19
N PHE A 163 -1.73 -2.61 -25.59
CA PHE A 163 -1.45 -2.32 -27.00
C PHE A 163 -0.25 -3.09 -27.57
N GLY A 164 0.35 -4.01 -26.81
CA GLY A 164 1.47 -4.84 -27.26
C GLY A 164 2.77 -4.07 -27.55
N ILE A 165 2.94 -2.88 -26.96
CA ILE A 165 4.08 -1.97 -27.21
C ILE A 165 5.35 -2.44 -26.46
N ILE A 166 5.28 -3.54 -25.70
CA ILE A 166 6.41 -4.07 -24.94
C ILE A 166 7.46 -4.65 -25.89
N HIS A 167 8.42 -3.82 -26.31
CA HIS A 167 9.68 -4.30 -26.89
C HIS A 167 10.52 -4.90 -25.77
N GLN A 168 10.38 -6.22 -25.62
CA GLN A 168 11.08 -7.03 -24.62
C GLN A 168 12.61 -7.04 -24.80
N SER A 169 13.13 -6.45 -25.89
CA SER A 169 14.55 -6.39 -26.25
C SER A 169 15.35 -5.26 -25.60
N LEU A 170 14.73 -4.44 -24.74
CA LEU A 170 15.39 -3.35 -24.01
C LEU A 170 15.72 -3.70 -22.55
N TYR A 171 15.53 -4.96 -22.14
CA TYR A 171 15.90 -5.50 -20.83
C TYR A 171 16.67 -6.80 -20.97
#